data_AF-A0A537AL08-F1
#
_entry.id   AF-A0A537AL08-F1
#
_cell.length_a   1.000
_cell.length_b   1.000
_cell.length_c   1.000
_cell.angle_alpha   90.00
_cell.angle_beta   90.00
_cell.angle_gamma   90.00
#
_symmetry.space_group_name_H-M   'P 1'
#
loop_
_entity.id
_entity.type
_entity.pdbx_description
1 polymer ?
#
loop_
_entity_poly.entity_id
_entity_poly.type
_entity_poly.pdbx_seq_one_letter_code
_entity_poly.pdbx_strand_id
1 'polypeptide(L)'
;MSIRKPLGAQPAPGHQFATLGGGCFWCLEPVFAELEGVVDVESGYSGGPVDNPSYRQVCEGDTGHAEVVRLEFDPARISYREILEVFFAVHDPTTLNQQGNDVGTQYRSVIFFHTPEQQRTAAEVIEQARSAWGRDIVTQLEPAPAYFRAEDYHQEYFRHNPAQGYCMLVIAPKLEKFRKTFARKRRASAAV
;
A
#
# COMPACT_ATOMS: atom_id res chain seq x y z
N MET A 1 -8.44 -16.98 -14.26
CA MET A 1 -8.08 -16.32 -13.00
C MET A 1 -8.41 -14.85 -13.19
N SER A 2 -9.41 -14.33 -12.46
CA SER A 2 -9.98 -13.01 -12.73
C SER A 2 -8.91 -11.92 -12.58
N ILE A 3 -8.52 -11.28 -13.68
CA ILE A 3 -7.98 -9.93 -13.63
C ILE A 3 -9.14 -9.12 -13.06
N ARG A 4 -9.05 -8.68 -11.81
CA ARG A 4 -10.06 -7.78 -11.27
C ARG A 4 -10.10 -6.55 -12.17
N LYS A 5 -11.31 -6.11 -12.49
CA LYS A 5 -11.53 -4.91 -13.29
C LYS A 5 -10.77 -3.75 -12.62
N PRO A 6 -10.14 -2.84 -13.39
CA PRO A 6 -9.50 -1.67 -12.80
C PRO A 6 -10.41 -0.93 -11.84
N LEU A 7 -9.82 -0.40 -10.77
CA LEU A 7 -10.55 0.46 -9.86
C LEU A 7 -11.13 1.63 -10.63
N GLY A 8 -12.37 1.99 -10.29
CA GLY A 8 -13.01 3.17 -10.86
C GLY A 8 -12.27 4.46 -10.51
N ALA A 9 -12.61 5.55 -11.20
CA ALA A 9 -12.15 6.88 -10.82
C ALA A 9 -12.67 7.31 -9.44
N GLN A 10 -13.76 6.71 -8.99
CA GLN A 10 -14.39 6.91 -7.69
C GLN A 10 -14.68 5.54 -7.05
N PRO A 11 -14.68 5.45 -5.71
CA PRO A 11 -15.06 4.21 -5.02
C PRO A 11 -16.53 3.89 -5.26
N ALA A 12 -16.93 2.64 -5.09
CA ALA A 12 -18.34 2.26 -5.15
C ALA A 12 -19.15 2.98 -4.03
N PRO A 13 -20.47 3.12 -4.18
CA PRO A 13 -21.31 3.76 -3.17
C PRO A 13 -21.13 3.14 -1.78
N GLY A 14 -20.84 3.99 -0.80
CA GLY A 14 -20.57 3.56 0.59
C GLY A 14 -19.12 3.17 0.88
N HIS A 15 -18.28 3.01 -0.14
CA HIS A 15 -16.85 2.71 0.02
C HIS A 15 -15.98 3.97 -0.02
N GLN A 16 -14.70 3.81 0.35
CA GLN A 16 -13.69 4.86 0.30
C GLN A 16 -12.40 4.35 -0.33
N PHE A 17 -11.59 5.28 -0.85
CA PHE A 17 -10.22 5.00 -1.28
C PHE A 17 -9.19 5.33 -0.19
N ALA A 18 -8.11 4.55 -0.15
CA ALA A 18 -6.89 4.87 0.57
C ALA A 18 -5.69 4.65 -0.37
N THR A 19 -4.73 5.57 -0.42
CA THR A 19 -3.54 5.43 -1.28
C THR A 19 -2.27 5.52 -0.44
N LEU A 20 -1.48 4.45 -0.47
CA LEU A 20 -0.36 4.23 0.47
C LEU A 20 0.89 3.78 -0.30
N GLY A 21 2.03 4.41 -0.05
CA GLY A 21 3.35 4.00 -0.51
C GLY A 21 4.24 3.66 0.67
N GLY A 22 5.00 2.56 0.61
CA GLY A 22 5.76 2.06 1.75
C GLY A 22 6.89 1.11 1.34
N GLY A 23 7.46 1.31 0.16
CA GLY A 23 8.38 0.39 -0.50
C GLY A 23 7.74 -0.28 -1.71
N CYS A 24 8.29 -1.43 -2.12
CA CYS A 24 7.77 -2.18 -3.26
C CYS A 24 6.29 -2.52 -3.09
N PHE A 25 5.46 -2.13 -4.06
CA PHE A 25 4.00 -2.36 -3.98
C PHE A 25 3.61 -3.84 -3.93
N TRP A 26 4.47 -4.76 -4.39
CA TRP A 26 4.25 -6.20 -4.37
C TRP A 26 4.32 -6.75 -2.94
N CYS A 27 4.98 -6.02 -2.03
CA CYS A 27 4.98 -6.35 -0.60
C CYS A 27 3.68 -5.89 0.08
N LEU A 28 3.12 -4.74 -0.33
CA LEU A 28 1.95 -4.14 0.32
C LEU A 28 0.64 -4.74 -0.19
N GLU A 29 0.51 -4.94 -1.49
CA GLU A 29 -0.70 -5.47 -2.12
C GLU A 29 -1.23 -6.75 -1.43
N PRO A 30 -0.45 -7.83 -1.25
CA PRO A 30 -0.96 -9.06 -0.65
C PRO A 30 -1.37 -8.90 0.81
N VAL A 31 -0.77 -7.96 1.54
CA VAL A 31 -1.17 -7.66 2.93
C VAL A 31 -2.60 -7.11 2.95
N PHE A 32 -2.86 -6.06 2.17
CA PHE A 32 -4.18 -5.42 2.16
C PHE A 32 -5.24 -6.29 1.47
N ALA A 33 -4.87 -7.11 0.49
CA ALA A 33 -5.79 -8.03 -0.18
C ALA A 33 -6.40 -9.09 0.78
N GLU A 34 -5.68 -9.43 1.86
CA GLU A 34 -6.12 -10.36 2.90
C GLU A 34 -6.92 -9.71 4.05
N LEU A 35 -6.98 -8.37 4.13
CA LEU A 35 -7.72 -7.69 5.19
C LEU A 35 -9.23 -7.76 4.97
N GLU A 36 -9.95 -8.06 6.04
CA GLU A 36 -11.40 -7.97 6.04
C GLU A 36 -11.85 -6.51 5.91
N GLY A 37 -12.86 -6.25 5.09
CA GLY A 37 -13.35 -4.90 4.81
C GLY A 37 -12.62 -4.15 3.70
N VAL A 38 -11.35 -4.47 3.40
CA VAL A 38 -10.74 -4.05 2.13
C VAL A 38 -11.42 -4.85 1.03
N VAL A 39 -11.97 -4.20 0.01
CA VAL A 39 -12.73 -4.81 -1.09
C VAL A 39 -11.77 -5.21 -2.20
N ASP A 40 -10.93 -4.26 -2.62
CA ASP A 40 -9.99 -4.40 -3.72
C ASP A 40 -8.70 -3.60 -3.51
N VAL A 41 -7.63 -4.00 -4.19
CA VAL A 41 -6.29 -3.40 -4.09
C VAL A 41 -5.67 -3.31 -5.48
N GLU A 42 -5.17 -2.14 -5.85
CA GLU A 42 -4.54 -1.89 -7.16
C GLU A 42 -3.15 -1.26 -6.97
N SER A 43 -2.13 -1.87 -7.59
CA SER A 43 -0.77 -1.36 -7.61
C SER A 43 -0.62 -0.25 -8.66
N GLY A 44 0.09 0.82 -8.34
CA GLY A 44 0.25 1.98 -9.23
C GLY A 44 1.34 2.95 -8.84
N TYR A 45 1.36 4.09 -9.52
CA TYR A 45 2.33 5.17 -9.40
C TYR A 45 1.61 6.48 -9.07
N SER A 46 2.14 7.25 -8.11
CA SER A 46 1.51 8.50 -7.65
C SER A 46 2.53 9.46 -7.04
N GLY A 47 2.24 10.77 -7.08
CA GLY A 47 3.03 11.82 -6.42
C GLY A 47 4.14 12.45 -7.25
N GLY A 48 4.41 11.95 -8.46
CA GLY A 48 5.33 12.57 -9.42
C GLY A 48 4.61 13.46 -10.45
N PRO A 49 5.32 14.40 -11.09
CA PRO A 49 4.76 15.28 -12.13
C PRO A 49 4.63 14.62 -13.52
N VAL A 50 5.19 13.43 -13.74
CA VAL A 50 5.16 12.77 -15.05
C VAL A 50 3.80 12.10 -15.28
N ASP A 51 3.10 12.48 -16.33
CA ASP A 51 1.83 11.85 -16.69
C ASP A 51 2.04 10.45 -17.28
N ASN A 52 1.21 9.51 -16.84
CA ASN A 52 1.16 8.12 -17.34
C ASN A 52 2.55 7.45 -17.43
N PRO A 53 3.31 7.39 -16.32
CA PRO A 53 4.65 6.83 -16.32
C PRO A 53 4.59 5.31 -16.54
N SER A 54 5.58 4.77 -17.26
CA SER A 54 5.83 3.33 -17.30
C SER A 54 6.65 2.88 -16.08
N TYR A 55 6.58 1.59 -15.73
CA TYR A 55 7.41 1.02 -14.67
C TYR A 55 8.89 1.36 -14.84
N ARG A 56 9.39 1.27 -16.08
CA ARG A 56 10.79 1.59 -16.40
C ARG A 56 11.16 3.01 -16.01
N GLN A 57 10.32 3.99 -16.35
CA GLN A 57 10.58 5.39 -16.00
C GLN A 57 10.57 5.59 -14.47
N VAL A 58 9.66 4.92 -13.76
CA VAL A 58 9.62 4.98 -12.30
C VAL A 58 10.88 4.36 -11.69
N CYS A 59 11.36 3.23 -12.22
CA CYS A 59 12.60 2.60 -11.78
C CYS A 59 13.86 3.42 -12.08
N GLU A 60 13.86 4.24 -13.13
CA GLU A 60 14.94 5.19 -13.44
C GLU A 60 15.04 6.30 -12.38
N GLY A 61 13.96 6.57 -11.63
CA GLY A 61 13.96 7.34 -10.37
C GLY A 61 13.79 8.86 -10.53
N ASP A 62 13.69 9.37 -11.75
CA ASP A 62 13.58 10.80 -12.07
C ASP A 62 12.13 11.30 -12.20
N THR A 63 11.15 10.39 -12.24
CA THR A 63 9.73 10.74 -12.40
C THR A 63 9.09 11.36 -11.16
N GLY A 64 9.71 11.22 -9.98
CA GLY A 64 9.15 11.65 -8.69
C GLY A 64 8.00 10.78 -8.14
N HIS A 65 7.51 9.81 -8.92
CA HIS A 65 6.45 8.91 -8.46
C HIS A 65 6.91 7.95 -7.37
N ALA A 66 6.02 7.67 -6.43
CA ALA A 66 6.11 6.53 -5.52
C ALA A 66 5.40 5.31 -6.13
N GLU A 67 5.94 4.12 -5.89
CA GLU A 67 5.14 2.90 -5.92
C GLU A 67 4.13 2.95 -4.78
N VAL A 68 2.85 2.81 -5.13
CA VAL A 68 1.73 2.87 -4.19
C VAL A 68 0.74 1.75 -4.44
N VAL A 69 -0.04 1.44 -3.41
CA VAL A 69 -1.28 0.68 -3.53
C VAL A 69 -2.46 1.61 -3.30
N ARG A 70 -3.48 1.51 -4.14
CA ARG A 70 -4.80 2.13 -3.93
C ARG A 70 -5.77 1.05 -3.49
N LEU A 71 -6.32 1.22 -2.30
CA LEU A 71 -7.30 0.32 -1.70
C LEU A 71 -8.68 0.90 -1.91
N GLU A 72 -9.64 0.05 -2.26
CA GLU A 72 -11.06 0.32 -2.05
C GLU A 72 -11.51 -0.45 -0.81
N PHE A 73 -12.12 0.21 0.17
CA PHE A 73 -12.55 -0.42 1.41
C PHE A 73 -13.96 0.02 1.85
N ASP A 74 -14.63 -0.87 2.56
CA ASP A 74 -15.91 -0.62 3.21
C ASP A 74 -15.68 -0.10 4.65
N PRO A 75 -15.92 1.21 4.91
CA PRO A 75 -15.73 1.81 6.23
C PRO A 75 -16.66 1.23 7.30
N ALA A 76 -17.72 0.51 6.94
CA ALA A 76 -18.57 -0.20 7.90
C ALA A 76 -17.93 -1.50 8.43
N ARG A 77 -16.89 -2.01 7.75
CA ARG A 77 -16.20 -3.26 8.11
C ARG A 77 -14.77 -3.05 8.60
N ILE A 78 -14.07 -2.05 8.07
CA ILE A 78 -12.73 -1.67 8.49
C ILE A 78 -12.57 -0.15 8.46
N SER A 79 -12.04 0.42 9.54
CA SER A 79 -11.80 1.86 9.57
C SER A 79 -10.48 2.24 8.86
N TYR A 80 -10.41 3.47 8.35
CA TYR A 80 -9.18 4.02 7.77
C TYR A 80 -8.01 3.99 8.78
N ARG A 81 -8.30 4.23 10.07
CA ARG A 81 -7.32 4.12 11.15
C ARG A 81 -6.70 2.72 11.22
N GLU A 82 -7.51 1.67 11.15
CA GLU A 82 -7.01 0.30 11.20
C GLU A 82 -6.18 -0.07 9.97
N ILE A 83 -6.54 0.46 8.79
CA ILE A 83 -5.72 0.34 7.58
C ILE A 83 -4.33 0.95 7.82
N LEU A 84 -4.26 2.14 8.42
CA LEU A 84 -2.98 2.79 8.73
C LEU A 84 -2.18 2.08 9.83
N GLU A 85 -2.85 1.53 10.85
CA GLU A 85 -2.18 0.70 11.86
C GLU A 85 -1.50 -0.53 11.23
N VAL A 86 -2.18 -1.18 10.27
CA VAL A 86 -1.56 -2.26 9.48
C VAL A 86 -0.40 -1.74 8.66
N PHE A 87 -0.58 -0.61 7.96
CA PHE A 87 0.47 0.03 7.16
C PHE A 87 1.76 0.23 7.97
N PHE A 88 1.68 0.85 9.15
CA PHE A 88 2.84 1.07 10.02
C PHE A 88 3.42 -0.20 10.67
N ALA A 89 2.73 -1.33 10.59
CA ALA A 89 3.22 -2.62 11.11
C ALA A 89 3.94 -3.47 10.04
N VAL A 90 3.74 -3.19 8.75
CA VAL A 90 4.23 -4.05 7.64
C VAL A 90 5.37 -3.46 6.81
N HIS A 91 5.75 -2.21 7.05
CA HIS A 91 6.92 -1.56 6.46
C HIS A 91 7.70 -0.76 7.52
N ASP A 92 8.96 -0.44 7.26
CA ASP A 92 9.74 0.51 8.07
C ASP A 92 9.43 1.95 7.65
N PRO A 93 8.78 2.78 8.49
CA PRO A 93 8.42 4.16 8.19
C PRO A 93 9.52 5.17 8.57
N THR A 94 10.70 4.69 8.99
CA THR A 94 11.81 5.51 9.51
C THR A 94 12.95 5.68 8.50
N THR A 95 12.91 4.93 7.39
CA THR A 95 13.91 4.96 6.32
C THR A 95 13.48 5.86 5.17
N LEU A 96 14.20 6.97 4.98
CA LEU A 96 13.91 7.93 3.92
C LEU A 96 14.25 7.31 2.55
N ASN A 97 13.29 7.33 1.61
CA ASN A 97 13.46 6.86 0.24
C ASN A 97 14.02 5.43 0.14
N GLN A 98 13.62 4.55 1.06
CA GLN A 98 14.12 3.19 1.13
C GLN A 98 13.17 2.28 1.90
N GLN A 99 13.07 1.02 1.48
CA GLN A 99 12.46 -0.05 2.25
C GLN A 99 13.30 -1.33 2.17
N GLY A 100 13.98 -1.69 3.27
CA GLY A 100 14.92 -2.80 3.24
C GLY A 100 16.03 -2.58 2.20
N ASN A 101 16.14 -3.47 1.23
CA ASN A 101 17.13 -3.38 0.15
C ASN A 101 16.63 -2.59 -1.08
N ASP A 102 15.36 -2.18 -1.09
CA ASP A 102 14.78 -1.40 -2.19
C ASP A 102 15.05 0.09 -1.91
N VAL A 103 15.97 0.69 -2.67
CA VAL A 103 16.47 2.07 -2.45
C VAL A 103 16.05 2.97 -3.61
N GLY A 104 15.46 4.12 -3.28
CA GLY A 104 15.03 5.13 -4.25
C GLY A 104 13.75 5.86 -3.82
N THR A 105 13.52 7.04 -4.41
CA THR A 105 12.35 7.89 -4.12
C THR A 105 11.02 7.20 -4.44
N GLN A 106 11.03 6.22 -5.34
CA GLN A 106 9.88 5.39 -5.65
C GLN A 106 9.47 4.47 -4.48
N TYR A 107 10.36 4.21 -3.53
CA TYR A 107 10.13 3.34 -2.38
C TYR A 107 9.87 4.11 -1.09
N ARG A 108 9.68 5.44 -1.17
CA ARG A 108 9.43 6.28 0.00
C ARG A 108 8.12 5.90 0.71
N SER A 109 8.11 6.11 2.03
CA SER A 109 6.88 6.01 2.82
C SER A 109 6.03 7.26 2.62
N VAL A 110 4.78 7.11 2.17
CA VAL A 110 3.84 8.21 1.91
C VAL A 110 2.38 7.77 2.09
N ILE A 111 1.57 8.66 2.65
CA ILE A 111 0.11 8.54 2.75
C ILE A 111 -0.49 9.66 1.90
N PHE A 112 -1.22 9.27 0.86
CA PHE A 112 -1.97 10.16 -0.01
C PHE A 112 -3.43 10.20 0.44
N PHE A 113 -3.84 11.27 1.13
CA PHE A 113 -5.19 11.39 1.70
C PHE A 113 -6.21 11.91 0.69
N HIS A 114 -7.42 11.33 0.70
CA HIS A 114 -8.51 11.70 -0.21
C HIS A 114 -9.50 12.69 0.40
N THR A 115 -9.51 12.83 1.73
CA THR A 115 -10.41 13.75 2.45
C THR A 115 -9.72 14.43 3.65
N PRO A 116 -10.25 15.56 4.15
CA PRO A 116 -9.76 16.18 5.39
C PRO A 116 -9.85 15.25 6.62
N GLU A 117 -10.83 14.34 6.67
CA GLU A 117 -10.97 13.34 7.74
C GLU A 117 -9.84 12.32 7.68
N GLN A 118 -9.44 11.89 6.48
CA GLN A 118 -8.29 11.01 6.29
C GLN A 118 -6.99 11.71 6.69
N GLN A 119 -6.81 12.98 6.32
CA GLN A 119 -5.64 13.76 6.72
C GLN A 119 -5.50 13.82 8.24
N ARG A 120 -6.59 14.18 8.94
CA ARG A 120 -6.62 14.24 10.42
C ARG A 120 -6.31 12.89 11.05
N THR A 121 -6.98 11.84 10.60
CA THR A 121 -6.76 10.47 11.09
C THR A 121 -5.32 10.02 10.86
N ALA A 122 -4.77 10.30 9.67
CA ALA A 122 -3.40 9.91 9.33
C ALA A 122 -2.36 10.63 10.19
N ALA A 123 -2.53 11.93 10.42
CA ALA A 123 -1.66 12.68 11.32
C ALA A 123 -1.67 12.09 12.73
N GLU A 124 -2.83 11.76 13.29
CA GLU A 124 -2.94 11.13 14.61
C GLU A 124 -2.26 9.76 14.66
N VAL A 125 -2.43 8.92 13.62
CA VAL A 125 -1.78 7.60 13.56
C VAL A 125 -0.27 7.73 13.41
N ILE A 126 0.23 8.71 12.62
CA ILE A 126 1.67 8.99 12.50
C ILE A 126 2.26 9.33 13.88
N GLU A 127 1.62 10.19 14.66
CA GLU A 127 2.11 10.53 16.01
C GLU A 127 2.12 9.31 16.95
N GLN A 128 1.08 8.47 16.90
CA GLN A 128 1.04 7.23 17.68
C GLN A 128 2.15 6.26 17.25
N ALA A 129 2.38 6.13 15.95
CA ALA A 129 3.41 5.27 15.41
C ALA A 129 4.82 5.75 15.81
N ARG A 130 5.08 7.07 15.89
CA ARG A 130 6.38 7.60 16.38
C ARG A 130 6.72 7.06 17.76
N SER A 131 5.72 7.03 18.65
CA SER A 131 5.87 6.48 20.00
C SER A 131 6.19 4.98 19.99
N ALA A 132 5.57 4.21 19.09
CA ALA A 132 5.79 2.77 18.97
C ALA A 132 7.15 2.41 18.37
N TRP A 133 7.63 3.21 17.40
CA TRP A 133 8.92 2.98 16.73
C TRP A 133 10.12 3.53 17.52
N GLY A 134 9.90 4.47 18.45
CA GLY A 134 10.97 5.11 19.23
C GLY A 134 11.97 5.88 18.36
N ARG A 135 11.57 6.24 17.14
CA ARG A 135 12.37 6.91 16.11
C ARG A 135 11.47 7.86 15.33
N ASP A 136 12.09 8.85 14.69
CA ASP A 136 11.37 9.76 13.81
C ASP A 136 10.77 9.00 12.63
N ILE A 137 9.48 9.24 12.40
CA ILE A 137 8.76 8.75 11.23
C ILE A 137 8.93 9.77 10.10
N VAL A 138 9.40 9.28 8.96
CA VAL A 138 9.64 10.07 7.74
C VAL A 138 8.51 9.93 6.71
N THR A 139 7.44 9.20 7.06
CA THR A 139 6.25 9.06 6.22
C THR A 139 5.67 10.43 5.84
N GLN A 140 5.58 10.69 4.54
CA GLN A 140 4.96 11.88 4.00
C GLN A 140 3.44 11.81 4.15
N LEU A 141 2.80 12.95 4.41
CA LEU A 141 1.34 13.07 4.44
C LEU A 141 0.92 14.17 3.47
N GLU A 142 0.37 13.76 2.32
CA GLU A 142 0.12 14.64 1.18
C GLU A 142 -1.29 14.42 0.62
N PRO A 143 -1.92 15.44 0.02
CA PRO A 143 -3.21 15.25 -0.66
C PRO A 143 -3.03 14.27 -1.82
N ALA A 144 -4.03 13.42 -2.07
CA ALA A 144 -3.99 12.46 -3.16
C ALA A 144 -3.89 13.17 -4.53
N PRO A 145 -2.80 12.94 -5.29
CA PRO A 145 -2.64 13.53 -6.62
C PRO A 145 -3.23 12.61 -7.69
N ALA A 146 -2.82 12.80 -8.94
CA ALA A 146 -3.11 11.84 -10.00
C ALA A 146 -2.55 10.45 -9.67
N TYR A 147 -3.33 9.42 -9.95
CA TYR A 147 -2.97 8.02 -9.77
C TYR A 147 -2.90 7.34 -11.14
N PHE A 148 -1.79 6.64 -11.39
CA PHE A 148 -1.57 5.89 -12.61
C PHE A 148 -1.46 4.40 -12.26
N ARG A 149 -2.42 3.61 -12.73
CA ARG A 149 -2.40 2.15 -12.55
C ARG A 149 -1.13 1.57 -13.18
N ALA A 150 -0.43 0.70 -12.44
CA ALA A 150 0.71 -0.03 -12.97
C ALA A 150 0.25 -1.11 -13.98
N GLU A 151 1.15 -1.53 -14.86
CA GLU A 151 0.90 -2.52 -15.89
C GLU A 151 0.30 -3.82 -15.31
N ASP A 152 -0.51 -4.52 -16.11
CA ASP A 152 -1.28 -5.68 -15.62
C ASP A 152 -0.43 -6.80 -15.01
N TYR A 153 0.83 -6.94 -15.44
CA TYR A 153 1.74 -7.94 -14.88
C TYR A 153 2.23 -7.58 -13.47
N HIS A 154 2.06 -6.34 -13.00
CA HIS A 154 2.35 -5.94 -11.62
C HIS A 154 1.20 -6.24 -10.66
N GLN A 155 -0.02 -6.43 -11.18
CA GLN A 155 -1.21 -6.68 -10.36
C GLN A 155 -1.23 -8.13 -9.89
N GLU A 156 -1.53 -8.34 -8.62
CA GLU A 156 -1.53 -9.64 -7.93
C GLU A 156 -0.20 -10.41 -8.09
N TYR A 157 0.93 -9.71 -8.20
CA TYR A 157 2.21 -10.29 -8.61
C TYR A 157 2.63 -11.48 -7.73
N PHE A 158 2.51 -11.36 -6.41
CA PHE A 158 2.82 -12.44 -5.47
C PHE A 158 1.94 -13.68 -5.66
N ARG A 159 0.67 -13.48 -6.03
CA ARG A 159 -0.29 -14.58 -6.25
C ARG A 159 0.07 -15.38 -7.50
N HIS A 160 0.55 -14.72 -8.55
CA HIS A 160 0.94 -15.37 -9.80
C HIS A 160 2.39 -15.90 -9.78
N ASN A 161 3.26 -15.31 -8.96
CA ASN A 161 4.68 -15.63 -8.93
C ASN A 161 5.21 -16.04 -7.53
N PRO A 162 4.51 -16.89 -6.76
CA PRO A 162 4.84 -17.13 -5.36
C PRO A 162 6.24 -17.76 -5.17
N ALA A 163 6.72 -18.52 -6.15
CA ALA A 163 8.02 -19.19 -6.12
C ALA A 163 9.19 -18.32 -6.60
N GLN A 164 8.94 -17.09 -7.05
CA GLN A 164 10.00 -16.19 -7.51
C GLN A 164 10.89 -15.78 -6.31
N GLY A 165 12.20 -15.63 -6.53
CA GLY A 165 13.17 -15.44 -5.45
C GLY A 165 12.88 -14.25 -4.52
N TYR A 166 12.51 -13.09 -5.06
CA TYR A 166 12.08 -11.92 -4.30
C TYR A 166 10.79 -12.21 -3.51
N CYS A 167 9.81 -12.89 -4.12
CA CYS A 167 8.59 -13.30 -3.42
C CYS A 167 8.88 -14.20 -2.22
N MET A 168 9.76 -15.19 -2.40
CA MET A 168 10.12 -16.14 -1.34
C MET A 168 10.95 -15.51 -0.23
N LEU A 169 11.89 -14.62 -0.56
CA LEU A 169 12.85 -14.08 0.39
C LEU A 169 12.37 -12.79 1.06
N VAL A 170 11.50 -12.01 0.41
CA VAL A 170 11.06 -10.69 0.90
C VAL A 170 9.57 -10.69 1.25
N ILE A 171 8.71 -11.14 0.34
CA ILE A 171 7.24 -11.01 0.51
C ILE A 171 6.69 -12.07 1.47
N ALA A 172 7.04 -13.34 1.27
CA ALA A 172 6.49 -14.44 2.04
C ALA A 172 6.75 -14.32 3.56
N PRO A 173 7.97 -13.98 4.04
CA PRO A 173 8.21 -13.79 5.46
C PRO A 173 7.43 -12.61 6.06
N LYS A 174 7.31 -11.51 5.31
CA LYS A 174 6.50 -10.34 5.72
C LYS A 174 5.03 -10.72 5.84
N LEU A 175 4.50 -11.44 4.84
CA LEU A 175 3.12 -11.88 4.83
C LEU A 175 2.84 -12.88 5.96
N GLU A 176 3.75 -13.81 6.24
CA GLU A 176 3.61 -14.73 7.38
C GLU A 176 3.56 -13.98 8.72
N LYS A 177 4.45 -13.00 8.92
CA LYS A 177 4.44 -12.15 10.12
C LYS A 177 3.12 -11.39 10.23
N PHE A 178 2.65 -10.77 9.14
CA PHE A 178 1.36 -10.11 9.07
C PHE A 178 0.22 -11.06 9.47
N ARG A 179 0.18 -12.26 8.89
CA ARG A 179 -0.88 -13.26 9.17
C ARG A 179 -0.93 -13.67 10.63
N LYS A 180 0.23 -13.78 11.30
CA LYS A 180 0.33 -14.07 12.74
C LYS A 180 -0.15 -12.88 13.58
N THR A 181 0.29 -11.67 13.26
CA THR A 181 -0.05 -10.45 14.02
C THR A 181 -1.52 -10.05 13.89
N PHE A 182 -2.11 -10.20 12.70
CA PHE A 182 -3.45 -9.71 12.37
C PHE A 182 -4.47 -10.82 12.11
N ALA A 183 -4.28 -12.02 12.69
CA ALA A 183 -5.12 -13.19 12.43
C ALA A 183 -6.64 -12.93 12.55
N ARG A 184 -7.07 -12.08 13.50
CA ARG A 184 -8.48 -11.72 13.73
C ARG A 184 -9.06 -10.70 12.74
N LYS A 185 -8.22 -10.00 11.98
CA LYS A 185 -8.62 -8.95 11.00
C LYS A 185 -8.56 -9.44 9.56
N ARG A 186 -8.25 -10.72 9.34
CA ARG A 186 -8.15 -11.30 8.00
C ARG A 186 -9.50 -11.79 7.54
N ARG A 187 -9.74 -11.66 6.24
CA ARG A 187 -10.84 -12.36 5.57
C ARG A 187 -10.73 -13.84 5.94
N ALA A 188 -11.83 -14.45 6.40
CA ALA A 188 -11.90 -15.89 6.51
C ALA A 188 -11.46 -16.50 5.17
N SER A 189 -10.50 -17.43 5.18
CA SER A 189 -10.05 -18.06 3.94
C SER A 189 -11.27 -18.63 3.24
N ALA A 190 -11.49 -18.21 1.99
CA ALA A 190 -12.27 -19.02 1.08
C ALA A 190 -11.53 -20.35 1.00
N ALA A 191 -12.12 -21.40 1.58
CA ALA A 191 -11.63 -22.76 1.38
C ALA A 191 -11.51 -22.98 -0.12
N VAL A 192 -10.29 -23.26 -0.57
CA VAL A 192 -10.04 -23.86 -1.89
C VAL A 192 -10.30 -25.35 -1.75
#